data_AF-A0A3M1CHW2-F1
#
_entry.id   AF-A0A3M1CHW2-F1
#
_cell.length_a   1.000
_cell.length_b   1.000
_cell.length_c   1.000
_cell.angle_alpha   90.00
_cell.angle_beta   90.00
_cell.angle_gamma   90.00
#
_symmetry.space_group_name_H-M   'P 1'
#
loop_
_entity.id
_entity.type
_entity.pdbx_description
1 polymer ?
#
loop_
_entity_poly.entity_id
_entity_poly.type
_entity_poly.pdbx_seq_one_letter_code
_entity_poly.pdbx_strand_id
1 'polypeptide(L)'
;MALFDSTLFFPNDYIPLFEKIIDAFGLYLQYTESDNWWEKFFGFKITEQNDQYLVSQILMDSPAYSQLSLYDEIIAINNFPAKDIFNDKNFHTHKILCTINRFHKIKTIEISANKNQTYYQKLSLHIKEKRTKKEIDLFNHLIKM
;
A
#
# COMPACT_ATOMS: atom_id res chain seq x y z
N MET A 1 -19.21 -6.61 8.67
CA MET A 1 -19.70 -5.38 8.02
C MET A 1 -18.63 -4.33 8.23
N ALA A 2 -17.88 -3.97 7.18
CA ALA A 2 -16.82 -2.96 7.29
C ALA A 2 -17.47 -1.57 7.35
N LEU A 3 -17.09 -0.75 8.34
CA LEU A 3 -17.69 0.57 8.57
C LEU A 3 -17.09 1.68 7.68
N PHE A 4 -16.06 1.37 6.89
CA PHE A 4 -15.40 2.33 6.01
C PHE A 4 -15.07 1.69 4.66
N ASP A 5 -15.53 2.33 3.58
CA ASP A 5 -15.33 1.92 2.18
C ASP A 5 -14.14 2.62 1.52
N SER A 6 -13.38 3.44 2.27
CA SER A 6 -12.26 4.21 1.75
C SER A 6 -10.96 3.83 2.46
N THR A 7 -10.05 3.25 1.68
CA THR A 7 -8.66 2.99 2.06
C THR A 7 -8.02 4.32 2.46
N LEU A 8 -7.78 4.52 3.75
CA LEU A 8 -7.14 5.72 4.27
C LEU A 8 -5.64 5.70 3.94
N PHE A 9 -5.20 6.59 3.04
CA PHE A 9 -3.79 6.83 2.76
C PHE A 9 -3.33 8.06 3.54
N PHE A 10 -2.92 7.88 4.80
CA PHE A 10 -2.39 8.99 5.62
C PHE A 10 -0.87 8.91 5.77
N PRO A 11 -0.14 10.04 5.72
CA PRO A 11 1.17 10.14 6.34
C PRO A 11 1.02 9.90 7.85
N ASN A 12 1.94 9.11 8.41
CA ASN A 12 1.82 8.32 9.65
C ASN A 12 1.50 9.05 10.97
N ASP A 13 1.37 10.39 11.00
CA ASP A 13 1.39 11.14 12.27
C ASP A 13 0.08 11.08 13.08
N TYR A 14 -1.06 10.84 12.43
CA TYR A 14 -2.37 10.82 13.10
C TYR A 14 -2.86 9.42 13.50
N ILE A 15 -2.18 8.37 13.03
CA ILE A 15 -2.57 6.98 13.30
C ILE A 15 -2.62 6.69 14.80
N PRO A 16 -1.61 7.07 15.62
CA PRO A 16 -1.65 6.81 17.06
C PRO A 16 -2.80 7.52 17.78
N LEU A 17 -3.19 8.70 17.30
CA LEU A 17 -4.33 9.43 17.85
C LEU A 17 -5.64 8.75 17.45
N PHE A 18 -5.76 8.35 16.19
CA PHE A 18 -6.94 7.65 15.68
C PHE A 18 -7.15 6.31 16.40
N GLU A 19 -6.08 5.53 16.60
CA GLU A 19 -6.11 4.29 17.38
C GLU A 19 -6.65 4.51 18.79
N LYS A 20 -6.18 5.55 19.49
CA LYS A 20 -6.71 5.90 20.83
C LYS A 20 -8.20 6.24 20.81
N ILE A 21 -8.66 6.94 19.76
CA ILE A 21 -10.07 7.33 19.64
C ILE A 21 -10.93 6.09 19.41
N ILE A 22 -10.59 5.25 18.43
CA ILE A 22 -11.39 4.07 18.09
C ILE A 22 -11.36 3.02 19.21
N ASP A 23 -10.28 2.95 19.98
CA ASP A 23 -10.13 2.04 21.12
C ASP A 23 -11.24 2.27 22.17
N ALA A 24 -11.63 3.53 22.38
CA ALA A 24 -12.72 3.91 23.29
C ALA A 24 -14.11 3.37 22.86
N PHE A 25 -14.26 3.02 21.59
CA PHE A 25 -15.48 2.39 21.03
C PHE A 25 -15.35 0.86 20.94
N GLY A 26 -14.30 0.27 21.52
CA GLY A 26 -14.06 -1.17 21.44
C GLY A 26 -13.67 -1.63 20.04
N LEU A 27 -13.03 -0.75 19.27
CA LEU A 27 -12.52 -1.02 17.92
C LEU A 27 -10.99 -1.06 17.93
N TYR A 28 -10.39 -1.68 16.93
CA TYR A 28 -8.95 -1.65 16.72
C TYR A 28 -8.62 -1.63 15.22
N LEU A 29 -7.43 -1.13 14.89
CA LEU A 29 -6.88 -1.22 13.53
C LEU A 29 -6.17 -2.55 13.35
N GLN A 30 -6.54 -3.27 12.31
CA GLN A 30 -5.78 -4.39 11.78
C GLN A 30 -4.98 -3.91 10.58
N TYR A 31 -3.68 -4.13 10.64
CA TYR A 31 -2.75 -3.86 9.56
C TYR A 31 -2.56 -5.15 8.76
N THR A 32 -2.85 -5.09 7.47
CA THR A 32 -2.58 -6.18 6.53
C THR A 32 -1.65 -5.64 5.45
N GLU A 33 -0.58 -6.34 5.13
CA GLU A 33 0.32 -5.93 4.06
C GLU A 33 -0.41 -5.87 2.72
N SER A 34 0.05 -5.03 1.79
CA SER A 34 -0.50 -5.04 0.43
C SER A 34 -0.28 -6.39 -0.24
N ASP A 35 -1.29 -6.87 -0.96
CA ASP A 35 -1.22 -8.09 -1.77
C ASP A 35 -0.27 -7.92 -2.97
N ASN A 36 -0.05 -6.68 -3.39
CA ASN A 36 0.81 -6.34 -4.52
C ASN A 36 2.27 -6.28 -4.07
N TRP A 37 3.13 -7.13 -4.66
CA TRP A 37 4.53 -7.23 -4.26
C TRP A 37 5.30 -5.91 -4.44
N TRP A 38 4.96 -5.11 -5.46
CA TRP A 38 5.61 -3.82 -5.75
C TRP A 38 5.26 -2.76 -4.70
N GLU A 39 4.02 -2.77 -4.23
CA GLU A 39 3.55 -1.90 -3.16
C GLU A 39 4.16 -2.31 -1.82
N LYS A 40 4.13 -3.61 -1.52
CA LYS A 40 4.62 -4.18 -0.27
C LYS A 40 6.12 -3.96 -0.11
N PHE A 41 6.94 -4.36 -1.08
CA PHE A 41 8.40 -4.40 -0.94
C PHE A 41 9.12 -3.17 -1.46
N PHE A 42 8.57 -2.50 -2.47
CA PHE A 42 9.28 -1.40 -3.15
C PHE A 42 8.62 -0.03 -2.93
N GLY A 43 7.39 0.01 -2.43
CA GLY A 43 6.73 1.24 -1.99
C GLY A 43 6.29 2.17 -3.12
N PHE A 44 5.91 1.62 -4.27
CA PHE A 44 5.25 2.38 -5.33
C PHE A 44 3.92 1.74 -5.73
N LYS A 45 3.02 2.53 -6.34
CA LYS A 45 1.80 2.06 -6.98
C LYS A 45 1.83 2.34 -8.46
N ILE A 46 1.06 1.55 -9.19
CA ILE A 46 0.86 1.71 -10.61
C ILE A 46 -0.61 1.95 -10.93
N THR A 47 -0.87 2.54 -12.09
CA THR A 47 -2.19 2.58 -12.71
C THR A 47 -2.05 2.04 -14.12
N GLU A 48 -2.94 1.13 -14.48
CA GLU A 48 -3.03 0.59 -15.84
C GLU A 48 -3.93 1.51 -16.68
N GLN A 49 -3.37 2.10 -17.74
CA GLN A 49 -4.11 2.92 -18.70
C GLN A 49 -3.64 2.58 -20.11
N ASN A 50 -4.56 2.22 -21.02
CA ASN A 50 -4.24 1.91 -22.42
C ASN A 50 -3.11 0.86 -22.58
N ASP A 51 -3.14 -0.23 -21.81
CA ASP A 51 -2.08 -1.26 -21.73
C ASP A 51 -0.70 -0.75 -21.25
N GLN A 52 -0.64 0.45 -20.65
CA GLN A 52 0.56 1.02 -20.04
C GLN A 52 0.47 0.96 -18.52
N TYR A 53 1.58 0.61 -17.87
CA TYR A 53 1.70 0.61 -16.40
C TYR A 53 2.43 1.85 -15.93
N LEU A 54 1.68 2.86 -15.48
CA LEU A 54 2.23 4.15 -15.06
C LEU A 54 2.40 4.21 -13.55
N VAL A 55 3.55 4.69 -13.07
CA VAL A 55 3.75 4.95 -11.64
C VAL A 55 2.83 6.08 -11.18
N SER A 56 1.90 5.77 -10.28
CA SER A 56 0.88 6.72 -9.83
C SER A 56 1.16 7.29 -8.45
N GLN A 57 1.85 6.54 -7.58
CA GLN A 57 2.24 6.98 -6.25
C GLN A 57 3.58 6.35 -5.86
N ILE A 58 4.39 7.08 -5.09
CA ILE A 58 5.63 6.58 -4.52
C ILE A 58 5.65 7.03 -3.05
N LEU A 59 5.87 6.08 -2.14
CA LEU A 59 5.96 6.37 -0.72
C LEU A 59 7.33 6.98 -0.42
N MET A 60 7.36 8.02 0.42
CA MET A 60 8.61 8.60 0.91
C MET A 60 9.45 7.54 1.65
N ASP A 61 10.77 7.64 1.53
CA ASP A 61 11.75 6.72 2.14
C ASP A 61 11.63 5.25 1.69
N SER A 62 10.83 4.97 0.65
CA SER A 62 10.77 3.66 0.03
C SER A 62 11.91 3.41 -0.97
N PRO A 63 12.22 2.15 -1.32
CA PRO A 63 13.23 1.82 -2.31
C PRO A 63 12.98 2.49 -3.66
N ALA A 64 11.71 2.62 -4.04
CA ALA A 64 11.33 3.30 -5.27
C ALA A 64 11.55 4.82 -5.23
N TYR A 65 11.57 5.44 -4.04
CA TYR A 65 11.60 6.90 -3.87
C TYR A 65 12.76 7.58 -4.58
N SER A 66 13.95 6.96 -4.57
CA SER A 66 15.14 7.53 -5.22
C SER A 66 15.34 7.10 -6.68
N GLN A 67 14.56 6.14 -7.17
CA GLN A 67 14.80 5.48 -8.46
C GLN A 67 13.69 5.78 -9.49
N LEU A 68 12.44 5.76 -9.04
CA LEU A 68 11.26 6.02 -9.86
C LEU A 68 10.82 7.48 -9.76
N SER A 69 10.02 7.89 -10.73
CA SER A 69 9.34 9.18 -10.74
C SER A 69 7.86 8.96 -11.07
N LEU A 70 7.01 9.88 -10.61
CA LEU A 70 5.60 9.84 -10.99
C LEU A 70 5.47 9.89 -12.51
N TYR A 71 4.53 9.13 -13.04
CA TYR A 71 4.24 8.95 -14.46
C TYR A 71 5.35 8.26 -15.27
N ASP A 72 6.35 7.65 -14.62
CA ASP A 72 7.20 6.70 -15.32
C ASP A 72 6.35 5.53 -15.83
N GLU A 73 6.53 5.19 -17.11
CA GLU A 73 5.94 4.00 -17.71
C GLU A 73 6.86 2.81 -17.47
N ILE A 74 6.36 1.78 -16.78
CA ILE A 74 7.10 0.54 -16.55
C ILE A 74 6.80 -0.43 -17.70
N ILE A 75 7.83 -0.72 -18.50
CA ILE A 75 7.73 -1.57 -19.70
C ILE A 75 8.06 -3.03 -19.35
N ALA A 76 9.09 -3.24 -18.54
CA ALA A 76 9.57 -4.56 -18.18
C ALA A 76 10.15 -4.61 -16.76
N ILE A 77 10.10 -5.79 -16.14
CA ILE A 77 10.69 -6.09 -14.83
C ILE A 77 11.49 -7.38 -14.96
N ASN A 78 12.77 -7.37 -14.59
CA ASN A 78 13.69 -8.50 -14.72
C ASN A 78 13.71 -9.12 -16.12
N ASN A 79 13.69 -8.27 -17.16
CA ASN A 79 13.62 -8.63 -18.58
C ASN A 79 12.31 -9.28 -19.05
N PHE A 80 11.29 -9.37 -18.19
CA PHE A 80 9.95 -9.83 -18.57
C PHE A 80 9.00 -8.64 -18.77
N PRO A 81 8.03 -8.72 -19.69
CA PRO A 81 7.02 -7.68 -19.87
C PRO A 81 6.30 -7.34 -18.56
N ALA A 82 6.06 -6.06 -18.32
CA ALA A 82 5.40 -5.58 -17.09
C ALA A 82 4.03 -6.25 -16.86
N LYS A 83 3.26 -6.47 -17.93
CA LYS A 83 1.96 -7.15 -17.90
C LYS A 83 2.04 -8.54 -17.26
N ASP A 84 3.07 -9.31 -17.56
CA ASP A 84 3.20 -10.68 -17.07
C ASP A 84 3.57 -10.67 -15.59
N ILE A 85 4.45 -9.75 -15.19
CA ILE A 85 4.99 -9.68 -13.83
C ILE A 85 4.03 -9.02 -12.83
N PHE A 86 3.28 -8.00 -13.24
CA PHE A 86 2.30 -7.38 -12.36
C PHE A 86 1.09 -8.28 -12.10
N ASN A 87 0.82 -9.24 -12.98
CA ASN A 87 -0.23 -10.25 -12.77
C ASN A 87 0.27 -11.50 -12.03
N ASP A 88 1.59 -11.67 -11.87
CA ASP A 88 2.17 -12.81 -11.15
C ASP A 88 2.21 -12.56 -9.63
N LYS A 89 1.28 -13.21 -8.92
CA LYS A 89 1.20 -13.16 -7.46
C LYS A 89 2.35 -13.89 -6.75
N ASN A 90 3.03 -14.81 -7.44
CA ASN A 90 4.15 -15.57 -6.87
C ASN A 90 5.50 -14.88 -7.10
N PHE A 91 5.50 -13.72 -7.75
CA PHE A 91 6.72 -12.96 -8.00
C PHE A 91 7.26 -12.40 -6.67
N HIS A 92 8.35 -13.00 -6.20
CA HIS A 92 8.99 -12.65 -4.94
C HIS A 92 10.48 -12.44 -5.14
N THR A 93 10.88 -11.17 -5.19
CA THR A 93 12.29 -10.78 -5.19
C THR A 93 12.47 -9.50 -4.39
N HIS A 94 13.64 -9.38 -3.78
CA HIS A 94 14.05 -8.16 -3.07
C HIS A 94 14.85 -7.23 -3.97
N LYS A 95 15.02 -7.59 -5.24
CA LYS A 95 15.77 -6.81 -6.21
C LYS A 95 15.10 -6.93 -7.57
N ILE A 96 14.83 -5.79 -8.19
CA ILE A 96 14.23 -5.70 -9.51
C ILE A 96 15.06 -4.81 -10.42
N LEU A 97 15.16 -5.23 -11.68
CA LEU A 97 15.61 -4.40 -12.79
C LEU A 97 14.38 -3.95 -13.56
N CYS A 98 14.03 -2.67 -13.45
CA CYS A 98 12.89 -2.09 -14.14
C CYS A 98 13.36 -1.37 -15.40
N THR A 99 12.83 -1.76 -16.55
CA THR A 99 12.95 -0.96 -17.77
C THR A 99 11.78 -0.01 -17.83
N ILE A 100 12.08 1.28 -17.76
CA ILE A 100 11.09 2.37 -17.74
C ILE A 100 11.24 3.26 -18.96
N ASN A 101 10.14 3.87 -19.40
CA ASN A 101 10.12 4.99 -20.32
C ASN A 101 9.81 6.27 -19.54
N ARG A 102 10.82 7.14 -19.42
CA ARG A 102 10.71 8.45 -18.78
C ARG A 102 10.90 9.53 -19.84
N PHE A 103 9.82 10.25 -20.17
CA PHE A 103 9.82 11.30 -21.20
C PHE A 103 10.41 10.83 -22.54
N HIS A 104 9.91 9.73 -23.08
CA HIS A 104 10.35 9.10 -24.34
C HIS A 104 11.80 8.58 -24.33
N LYS A 105 12.41 8.45 -23.15
CA LYS A 105 13.74 7.85 -22.98
C LYS A 105 13.61 6.57 -22.19
N ILE A 106 14.00 5.48 -22.83
CA ILE A 106 14.07 4.17 -22.18
C ILE A 106 15.31 4.13 -21.29
N LYS A 107 15.11 3.74 -20.04
CA LYS A 107 16.16 3.56 -19.04
C LYS A 107 15.93 2.27 -18.29
N THR A 108 17.01 1.62 -17.87
CA THR A 108 16.94 0.52 -16.91
C THR A 108 17.42 1.05 -15.56
N ILE A 109 16.59 0.85 -14.54
CA ILE A 109 16.90 1.20 -13.16
C ILE A 109 16.90 -0.06 -12.32
N GLU A 110 17.69 -0.04 -11.27
CA GLU A 110 17.79 -1.14 -10.31
C GLU A 110 17.23 -0.68 -8.97
N ILE A 111 16.26 -1.43 -8.44
CA ILE A 111 15.62 -1.13 -7.16
C ILE A 111 15.83 -2.32 -6.23
N SER A 112 16.32 -2.03 -5.02
CA SER A 112 16.60 -3.06 -4.01
C SER A 112 15.78 -2.79 -2.75
N ALA A 113 14.90 -3.71 -2.42
CA ALA A 113 14.09 -3.71 -1.21
C ALA A 113 14.86 -4.25 -0.01
N ASN A 114 14.50 -3.76 1.17
CA ASN A 114 14.96 -4.31 2.43
C ASN A 114 14.10 -5.52 2.82
N LYS A 115 14.71 -6.64 3.24
CA LYS A 115 14.02 -7.89 3.56
C LYS A 115 13.05 -7.78 4.74
N ASN A 116 13.30 -6.85 5.65
CA ASN A 116 12.56 -6.73 6.91
C ASN A 116 11.61 -5.53 6.94
N GLN A 117 11.30 -4.92 5.79
CA GLN A 117 10.50 -3.72 5.74
C GLN A 117 9.44 -3.80 4.64
N THR A 118 8.22 -3.39 5.00
CA THR A 118 7.11 -3.23 4.08
C THR A 118 6.58 -1.81 4.11
N TYR A 119 6.02 -1.36 2.99
CA TYR A 119 5.70 0.05 2.77
C TYR A 119 4.19 0.32 2.74
N TYR A 120 3.49 -0.21 1.74
CA TYR A 120 2.04 -0.08 1.70
C TYR A 120 1.34 -1.17 2.50
N GLN A 121 0.43 -0.73 3.36
CA GLN A 121 -0.40 -1.57 4.21
C GLN A 121 -1.86 -1.16 4.05
N LYS A 122 -2.75 -2.15 4.04
CA LYS A 122 -4.18 -1.97 4.14
C LYS A 122 -4.57 -1.90 5.61
N LEU A 123 -5.27 -0.83 5.95
CA LEU A 123 -5.86 -0.62 7.27
C LEU A 123 -7.31 -1.10 7.24
N SER A 124 -7.66 -2.03 8.12
CA SER A 124 -9.03 -2.48 8.32
C SER A 124 -9.44 -2.22 9.76
N LEU A 125 -10.68 -1.77 9.98
CA LEU A 125 -11.20 -1.51 11.31
C LEU A 125 -12.01 -2.72 11.80
N HIS A 126 -11.64 -3.25 12.97
CA HIS A 126 -12.24 -4.46 13.53
C HIS A 126 -12.80 -4.20 14.93
N ILE A 127 -13.82 -4.98 15.28
CA ILE A 127 -14.43 -4.93 16.62
C ILE A 127 -13.67 -5.88 17.53
N LYS A 128 -13.30 -5.42 18.74
CA LYS A 128 -12.67 -6.28 19.75
C LYS A 128 -13.60 -7.42 20.17
N GLU A 129 -13.07 -8.61 20.32
CA GLU A 129 -13.82 -9.78 20.79
C GLU A 129 -14.36 -9.59 22.21
N LYS A 130 -13.54 -9.00 23.09
CA LYS A 130 -13.90 -8.64 24.46
C LYS A 130 -13.97 -7.13 24.57
N ARG A 131 -15.17 -6.63 24.88
CA ARG A 131 -15.46 -5.21 25.08
C ARG A 131 -16.08 -5.00 26.45
N THR A 132 -15.73 -3.89 27.08
CA THR A 132 -16.35 -3.38 28.29
C THR A 132 -17.76 -2.86 27.99
N LYS A 133 -18.61 -2.77 29.02
CA LYS A 133 -19.97 -2.20 28.87
C LYS A 133 -19.93 -0.78 28.29
N LYS A 134 -18.96 0.04 28.75
CA LYS A 134 -18.77 1.42 28.29
C LYS A 134 -18.44 1.50 26.80
N GLU A 135 -17.55 0.63 26.30
CA GLU A 135 -17.22 0.56 24.87
C GLU A 135 -18.44 0.14 24.02
N ILE A 136 -19.24 -0.83 24.52
CA ILE A 136 -20.46 -1.29 23.85
C ILE A 136 -21.49 -0.16 23.75
N ASP A 137 -21.73 0.56 24.85
CA ASP A 137 -22.70 1.66 24.89
C ASP A 137 -22.31 2.81 23.95
N LEU A 138 -21.02 3.19 23.95
CA LEU A 138 -20.49 4.20 23.05
C LEU A 138 -20.59 3.79 21.57
N PHE A 139 -20.24 2.54 21.24
CA PHE A 139 -20.36 2.03 19.88
C PHE A 139 -21.81 1.99 19.38
N ASN A 140 -22.74 1.59 20.24
CA ASN A 140 -24.18 1.58 19.91
C ASN A 140 -24.73 3.00 19.71
N HIS A 141 -24.19 3.99 20.41
CA HIS A 141 -24.55 5.39 20.18
C HIS A 141 -24.01 5.89 18.83
N LEU A 142 -22.76 5.54 18.49
CA LEU A 142 -22.12 5.88 17.21
C LEU A 142 -22.91 5.37 15.99
N ILE A 143 -23.39 4.13 16.01
CA ILE A 143 -24.11 3.53 14.87
C ILE A 143 -25.53 4.07 14.69
N LYS A 144 -26.13 4.62 15.76
CA LYS A 144 -27.49 5.15 15.73
C LYS A 144 -27.59 6.60 15.24
N MET A 145 -26.45 7.30 15.15
CA MET A 145 -26.34 8.61 14.51
C MET A 145 -26.23 8.45 12.99
#